data_AF-A0A2G8HTD7-F1
#
_entry.id   AF-A0A2G8HTD7-F1
#
_cell.length_a   1.000
_cell.length_b   1.000
_cell.length_c   1.000
_cell.angle_alpha   90.00
_cell.angle_beta   90.00
_cell.angle_gamma   90.00
#
_symmetry.space_group_name_H-M   'P 1'
#
loop_
_entity.id
_entity.type
_entity.pdbx_description
1 polymer ?
#
loop_
_entity_poly.entity_id
_entity_poly.type
_entity_poly.pdbx_seq_one_letter_code
_entity_poly.pdbx_strand_id
1 'polypeptide(L)'
;MTIELEKKKDSNDYPLVAFRVSQEEKDEIMQQLEELVEIINMNKSEDEKAIRKNKIFVEAMRRGIADIKKGYSKLKQKKNK
;
A
#
# COMPACT_ATOMS: atom_id res chain seq x y z
N MET A 1 35.30 -15.86 16.03
CA MET A 1 34.59 -14.85 15.23
C MET A 1 33.62 -15.62 14.34
N THR A 2 32.35 -15.72 14.75
CA THR A 2 31.37 -16.55 14.05
C THR A 2 30.86 -15.75 12.85
N ILE A 3 31.10 -16.24 11.64
CA ILE A 3 30.61 -15.61 10.42
C ILE A 3 29.16 -16.05 10.27
N GLU A 4 28.20 -15.17 10.58
CA GLU A 4 26.80 -15.40 10.25
C GLU A 4 26.68 -15.38 8.72
N LEU A 5 26.45 -16.55 8.14
CA LEU A 5 26.14 -16.70 6.72
C LEU A 5 24.80 -16.02 6.47
N GLU A 6 24.81 -14.90 5.72
CA GLU A 6 23.58 -14.26 5.25
C GLU A 6 22.71 -15.31 4.56
N LYS A 7 21.52 -15.57 5.13
CA LYS A 7 20.54 -16.49 4.53
C LYS A 7 20.25 -16.00 3.11
N LYS A 8 20.55 -16.84 2.11
CA LYS A 8 20.09 -16.63 0.74
C LYS A 8 18.57 -16.52 0.76
N LYS A 9 18.05 -15.35 0.37
CA LYS A 9 16.62 -15.11 0.23
C LYS A 9 16.04 -16.09 -0.78
N ASP A 10 14.99 -16.79 -0.39
CA ASP A 10 14.22 -17.66 -1.27
C ASP A 10 13.43 -16.80 -2.27
N SER A 11 13.00 -17.35 -3.40
CA SER A 11 12.21 -16.63 -4.40
C SER A 11 10.90 -16.09 -3.80
N ASN A 12 10.41 -16.75 -2.75
CA ASN A 12 9.24 -16.36 -1.96
C ASN A 12 9.51 -15.23 -0.95
N ASP A 13 10.77 -14.89 -0.67
CA ASP A 13 11.15 -13.78 0.22
C ASP A 13 11.12 -12.42 -0.48
N TYR A 14 10.97 -12.42 -1.81
CA TYR A 14 10.73 -11.21 -2.58
C TYR A 14 9.26 -10.82 -2.50
N PRO A 15 8.93 -9.56 -2.15
CA PRO A 15 7.55 -9.13 -2.14
C PRO A 15 6.98 -9.30 -3.55
N LEU A 16 5.79 -9.92 -3.64
CA LEU A 16 5.06 -10.16 -4.89
C LEU A 16 4.87 -8.88 -5.74
N VAL A 17 5.03 -7.70 -5.12
CA VAL A 17 5.13 -6.40 -5.77
C VAL A 17 6.20 -5.57 -5.04
N ALA A 18 7.23 -5.11 -5.76
CA ALA A 18 8.25 -4.20 -5.25
C ALA A 18 8.14 -2.84 -5.96
N PHE A 19 7.89 -1.79 -5.20
CA PHE A 19 7.87 -0.41 -5.71
C PHE A 19 9.24 0.24 -5.48
N ARG A 20 9.74 0.94 -6.50
CA ARG A 20 10.88 1.85 -6.31
C ARG A 20 10.32 3.21 -5.93
N VAL A 21 10.48 3.54 -4.67
CA VAL A 21 10.15 4.83 -4.07
C VAL A 21 11.36 5.29 -3.26
N SER A 22 11.45 6.59 -2.98
CA SER A 22 12.43 7.11 -2.04
C SER A 22 12.17 6.55 -0.64
N GLN A 23 13.17 6.59 0.23
CA GLN A 23 13.00 6.17 1.62
C GLN A 23 11.98 7.06 2.35
N GLU A 24 11.99 8.37 2.07
CA GLU A 24 11.03 9.34 2.59
C GLU A 24 9.59 9.01 2.16
N GLU A 25 9.36 8.78 0.87
CA GLU A 25 8.05 8.39 0.33
C GLU A 25 7.55 7.08 0.96
N LYS A 26 8.45 6.12 1.19
CA LYS A 26 8.11 4.86 1.83
C LYS A 26 7.64 5.07 3.26
N ASP A 27 8.34 5.91 4.03
CA ASP A 27 8.04 6.16 5.43
C ASP A 27 6.70 6.90 5.56
N GLU A 28 6.46 7.90 4.70
CA GLU A 28 5.18 8.61 4.62
C GLU A 28 4.02 7.66 4.30
N ILE A 29 4.16 6.81 3.28
CA ILE A 29 3.13 5.83 2.89
C ILE A 29 2.84 4.87 4.05
N MET A 30 3.88 4.42 4.75
CA MET A 30 3.73 3.47 5.86
C MET A 30 3.02 4.09 7.06
N GLN A 31 3.33 5.35 7.39
CA GLN A 31 2.65 6.10 8.44
C GLN A 31 1.16 6.30 8.10
N GLN A 32 0.85 6.77 6.89
CA GLN A 32 -0.53 6.97 6.46
C GLN A 32 -1.35 5.67 6.48
N LEU A 33 -0.72 4.54 6.17
CA LEU A 33 -1.38 3.23 6.26
C LEU A 33 -1.68 2.81 7.69
N GLU A 34 -0.81 3.13 8.64
CA GLU A 34 -1.01 2.82 10.06
C GLU A 34 -2.16 3.64 10.63
N GLU A 35 -2.16 4.95 10.39
CA GLU A 35 -3.27 5.84 10.77
C GLU A 35 -4.59 5.35 10.19
N LEU A 36 -4.61 4.94 8.91
CA LEU A 36 -5.82 4.44 8.27
C LEU A 36 -6.28 3.10 8.86
N VAL A 37 -5.35 2.21 9.25
CA VAL A 37 -5.67 0.95 9.94
C VAL A 37 -6.32 1.24 11.29
N GLU A 38 -5.77 2.17 12.05
CA GLU A 38 -6.32 2.58 13.34
C GLU A 38 -7.72 3.16 13.18
N ILE A 39 -7.92 4.13 12.29
CA ILE A 39 -9.22 4.76 12.03
C ILE A 39 -10.29 3.72 11.66
N ILE A 40 -9.96 2.80 10.76
CA ILE A 40 -10.90 1.78 10.27
C ILE A 40 -11.27 0.78 11.36
N ASN A 41 -10.34 0.49 12.27
CA ASN A 41 -10.53 -0.51 13.32
C ASN A 41 -10.99 0.09 14.65
N MET A 42 -10.94 1.41 14.83
CA MET A 42 -11.24 2.11 16.08
C MET A 42 -12.61 1.75 16.68
N ASN A 43 -13.59 1.45 15.84
CA ASN A 43 -14.97 1.15 16.27
C ASN A 43 -15.34 -0.33 16.14
N LYS A 44 -14.36 -1.22 15.90
CA LYS A 44 -14.62 -2.65 15.80
C LYS A 44 -14.59 -3.27 17.19
N SER A 45 -15.61 -4.08 17.49
CA SER A 45 -15.60 -4.88 18.71
C SER A 45 -14.58 -6.02 18.60
N GLU A 46 -14.18 -6.60 19.73
CA GLU A 46 -13.27 -7.76 19.74
C GLU A 46 -13.85 -8.98 18.99
N ASP A 47 -15.18 -9.07 18.92
CA ASP A 47 -15.91 -10.10 18.17
C ASP A 47 -15.84 -9.88 16.65
N GLU A 48 -15.56 -8.66 16.21
CA GLU A 48 -15.40 -8.32 14.80
C GLU A 48 -13.96 -8.52 14.32
N LYS A 49 -13.80 -9.13 13.13
CA LYS A 49 -12.47 -9.22 12.52
C LYS A 49 -11.93 -7.82 12.17
N ALA A 50 -10.84 -7.44 12.82
CA ALA A 50 -10.04 -6.27 12.49
C ALA A 50 -9.56 -6.34 11.03
N ILE A 51 -9.66 -5.22 10.31
CA ILE A 51 -9.16 -5.12 8.94
C ILE A 51 -7.63 -5.03 9.00
N ARG A 52 -6.97 -5.93 8.27
CA ARG A 52 -5.50 -6.01 8.23
C ARG A 52 -4.91 -4.93 7.31
N LYS A 53 -3.71 -4.45 7.67
CA LYS A 53 -2.90 -3.48 6.90
C LYS A 53 -2.83 -3.80 5.41
N ASN A 54 -2.57 -5.06 5.04
CA ASN A 54 -2.50 -5.46 3.63
C ASN A 54 -3.83 -5.29 2.86
N LYS A 55 -4.97 -5.51 3.52
CA LYS A 55 -6.28 -5.35 2.89
C LYS A 55 -6.56 -3.86 2.62
N ILE A 56 -6.21 -3.01 3.57
CA ILE A 56 -6.33 -1.55 3.45
C ILE A 56 -5.40 -1.04 2.36
N PHE A 57 -4.15 -1.50 2.33
CA PHE A 57 -3.18 -1.14 1.30
C PHE A 57 -3.67 -1.47 -0.11
N VAL A 58 -4.18 -2.68 -0.33
CA VAL A 58 -4.72 -3.10 -1.63
C VAL A 58 -5.95 -2.27 -2.04
N GLU A 59 -6.86 -1.98 -1.11
CA GLU A 59 -8.02 -1.10 -1.36
C GLU A 59 -7.58 0.33 -1.73
N ALA A 60 -6.64 0.90 -0.98
CA ALA A 60 -6.12 2.24 -1.22
C ALA A 60 -5.51 2.34 -2.63
N MET A 61 -4.69 1.37 -3.02
CA MET A 61 -4.12 1.30 -4.38
C MET A 61 -5.21 1.20 -5.45
N ARG A 62 -6.22 0.35 -5.26
CA ARG A 62 -7.32 0.21 -6.24
C ARG A 62 -8.09 1.51 -6.44
N ARG A 63 -8.39 2.23 -5.35
CA ARG A 63 -9.07 3.52 -5.38
C ARG A 63 -8.22 4.59 -6.07
N GLY A 64 -6.96 4.73 -5.67
CA GLY A 64 -6.03 5.67 -6.28
C GLY A 64 -5.88 5.46 -7.80
N ILE A 65 -5.72 4.21 -8.25
CA ILE A 65 -5.67 3.88 -9.68
C ILE A 65 -6.96 4.30 -10.41
N ALA A 66 -8.12 4.02 -9.83
CA ALA A 66 -9.41 4.38 -10.43
C ALA A 66 -9.56 5.90 -10.56
N ASP A 67 -9.17 6.66 -9.54
CA ASP A 67 -9.29 8.11 -9.52
C ASP A 67 -8.31 8.79 -10.48
N ILE A 68 -7.07 8.30 -10.55
CA ILE A 68 -6.09 8.73 -11.57
C ILE A 68 -6.65 8.49 -12.98
N LYS A 69 -7.17 7.28 -13.27
CA LYS A 69 -7.77 6.96 -14.58
C LYS A 69 -8.93 7.90 -14.92
N LYS A 70 -9.80 8.21 -13.95
CA LYS A 70 -10.89 9.18 -14.14
C LYS A 70 -10.35 10.57 -14.47
N GLY A 71 -9.31 11.03 -13.77
CA GLY A 71 -8.65 12.31 -14.03
C GLY A 71 -8.12 12.42 -15.46
N TYR A 72 -7.34 11.43 -15.91
CA TYR A 72 -6.78 11.41 -17.27
C TYR A 72 -7.85 11.30 -18.36
N SER A 73 -8.93 10.55 -18.10
CA SER A 73 -10.05 10.44 -19.05
C SER A 73 -10.75 11.78 -19.27
N LYS A 74 -10.93 12.57 -18.20
CA LYS A 74 -11.50 13.92 -18.29
C LYS A 74 -10.59 14.90 -19.03
N LEU A 75 -9.27 14.80 -18.85
CA LEU A 75 -8.29 15.64 -19.57
C LEU A 75 -8.29 15.35 -21.08
N LYS A 76 -8.41 14.07 -21.47
CA LYS A 76 -8.48 13.68 -22.89
C LYS A 76 -9.73 14.22 -23.59
N GLN A 77 -10.86 14.27 -22.88
CA GLN A 77 -12.11 14.83 -23.42
C GLN A 77 -12.04 16.35 -23.61
N LYS A 78 -11.31 17.08 -22.76
CA LYS A 78 -11.12 18.53 -22.90
C LYS A 78 -10.21 18.93 -24.07
N LYS A 79 -9.25 18.07 -24.46
CA LYS A 79 -8.36 18.34 -25.61
C LYS A 79 -9.01 18.07 -26.98
N ASN A 80 -10.14 17.37 -27.00
CA ASN A 80 -10.87 17.00 -28.23
C ASN A 80 -12.15 17.83 -28.44
N LYS A 81 -12.36 18.88 -27.64
CA LYS A 81 -13.38 19.92 -27.83
C LYS A 81 -12.68 21.22 -28.20
#